data_AF-A0A482UNW8-F1
#
_entry.id   AF-A0A482UNW8-F1
#
_cell.length_a   1.000
_cell.length_b   1.000
_cell.length_c   1.000
_cell.angle_alpha   90.00
_cell.angle_beta   90.00
_cell.angle_gamma   90.00
#
_symmetry.space_group_name_H-M   'P 1'
#
loop_
_entity.id
_entity.type
_entity.pdbx_description
1 polymer ?
#
loop_
_entity_poly.entity_id
_entity_poly.type
_entity_poly.pdbx_seq_one_letter_code
_entity_poly.pdbx_strand_id
1 'polypeptide(L)'
;MEASNNEYMEVDSEYPGTAVLRMLVVRDRARNLTQAQLNGDWDAVRRHILWAGGLKDLTNVPPGKGYTGHCFNDYNHCDLTTMIDSSTYNENDGKVPG
;
A
#
# COMPACT_ATOMS: atom_id res chain seq x y z
N MET A 1 19.57 -27.47 -5.61
CA MET A 1 19.19 -26.81 -6.89
C MET A 1 18.75 -25.41 -6.53
N GLU A 2 19.64 -24.44 -6.71
CA GLU A 2 19.35 -23.03 -6.50
C GLU A 2 18.50 -22.55 -7.69
N ALA A 3 17.28 -22.11 -7.41
CA ALA A 3 16.49 -21.40 -8.42
C ALA A 3 17.08 -20.01 -8.58
N SER A 4 17.74 -19.79 -9.71
CA SER A 4 18.14 -18.47 -10.19
C SER A 4 16.87 -17.67 -10.52
N ASN A 5 16.31 -16.96 -9.54
CA ASN A 5 15.24 -15.99 -9.77
C ASN A 5 15.87 -14.72 -10.35
N ASN A 6 16.22 -14.77 -11.63
CA ASN A 6 16.32 -13.56 -12.42
C ASN A 6 14.89 -13.13 -12.76
N GLU A 7 14.16 -12.63 -11.74
CA GLU A 7 12.91 -11.91 -11.95
C GLU A 7 13.28 -10.68 -12.77
N TYR A 8 13.02 -10.74 -14.07
CA TYR A 8 12.96 -9.56 -14.90
C TYR A 8 12.02 -8.59 -14.19
N MET A 9 12.56 -7.54 -13.57
CA MET A 9 11.75 -6.45 -13.04
C MET A 9 10.94 -5.95 -14.24
N GLU A 10 9.65 -6.25 -14.25
CA GLU A 10 8.71 -5.67 -15.19
C GLU A 10 8.63 -4.18 -14.85
N VAL A 11 9.53 -3.41 -15.46
CA VAL A 11 9.51 -1.95 -15.40
C VAL A 11 8.53 -1.51 -16.46
N ASP A 12 7.32 -1.15 -16.01
CA ASP A 12 6.37 -0.46 -16.87
C ASP A 12 6.95 0.89 -17.27
N SER A 13 7.00 1.15 -18.58
CA SER A 13 7.53 2.40 -19.12
C SER A 13 6.69 3.63 -18.73
N GLU A 14 5.40 3.45 -18.44
CA GLU A 14 4.50 4.50 -17.95
C GLU A 14 4.69 4.75 -16.45
N TYR A 15 5.06 3.70 -15.70
CA TYR A 15 5.30 3.75 -14.25
C TYR A 15 6.72 3.28 -13.89
N PRO A 16 7.75 4.05 -14.29
CA PRO A 16 9.14 3.64 -14.14
C PRO A 16 9.54 3.49 -12.66
N GLY A 17 10.52 2.61 -12.41
CA GLY A 17 11.03 2.31 -11.08
C GLY A 17 10.33 1.10 -10.44
N THR A 18 10.16 1.11 -9.11
CA THR A 18 9.67 -0.06 -8.36
C THR A 18 8.17 -0.01 -8.04
N ALA A 19 7.41 0.91 -8.65
CA ALA A 19 5.97 1.04 -8.40
C ALA A 19 5.21 -0.25 -8.72
N VAL A 20 5.43 -0.81 -9.92
CA VAL A 20 4.81 -2.07 -10.37
C VAL A 20 5.21 -3.25 -9.48
N LEU A 21 6.49 -3.38 -9.17
CA LEU A 21 6.98 -4.44 -8.28
C LEU A 21 6.31 -4.35 -6.90
N ARG A 22 6.27 -3.15 -6.30
CA ARG A 22 5.59 -2.93 -5.01
C ARG A 22 4.11 -3.27 -5.11
N MET A 23 3.42 -2.87 -6.19
CA MET A 23 2.03 -3.23 -6.42
C MET A 23 1.83 -4.76 -6.46
N LEU A 24 2.66 -5.48 -7.22
CA LEU A 24 2.58 -6.94 -7.34
C LEU A 24 2.78 -7.61 -5.98
N VAL A 25 3.75 -7.17 -5.20
CA VAL A 25 4.00 -7.67 -3.83
C VAL A 25 2.83 -7.37 -2.90
N VAL A 26 2.25 -6.16 -2.95
CA VAL A 26 1.06 -5.81 -2.15
C VAL A 26 -0.12 -6.69 -2.53
N ARG A 27 -0.36 -6.92 -3.82
CA ARG A 27 -1.44 -7.80 -4.31
C ARG A 27 -1.24 -9.24 -3.86
N ASP A 28 -0.02 -9.75 -3.88
CA ASP A 28 0.29 -11.10 -3.40
C ASP A 28 0.00 -11.24 -1.91
N ARG A 29 0.49 -10.30 -1.09
CA ARG A 29 0.22 -10.30 0.37
C ARG A 29 -1.27 -10.20 0.67
N ALA A 30 -1.99 -9.31 -0.02
CA ALA A 30 -3.42 -9.13 0.18
C ALA A 30 -4.22 -10.39 -0.16
N ARG A 31 -3.85 -11.11 -1.24
CA ARG A 31 -4.47 -12.40 -1.61
C ARG A 31 -4.25 -13.49 -0.57
N ASN A 32 -3.13 -13.45 0.15
CA ASN A 32 -2.78 -14.41 1.18
C ASN A 32 -3.41 -14.10 2.56
N LEU A 33 -4.16 -13.00 2.70
CA LEU A 33 -4.94 -12.74 3.91
C LEU A 33 -6.13 -13.71 4.00
N THR A 34 -6.28 -14.33 5.17
CA THR A 34 -7.35 -15.29 5.42
C THR A 34 -8.65 -14.62 5.85
N GLN A 35 -9.79 -15.29 5.68
CA GLN A 35 -11.08 -14.78 6.20
C GLN A 35 -11.04 -14.49 7.70
N ALA A 36 -10.35 -15.32 8.48
CA ALA A 36 -10.21 -15.10 9.92
C ALA A 36 -9.49 -13.78 10.25
N GLN A 37 -8.52 -13.39 9.43
CA GLN A 37 -7.80 -12.11 9.58
C GLN A 37 -8.62 -10.90 9.13
N LEU A 38 -9.65 -11.13 8.30
CA LEU A 38 -10.49 -10.08 7.72
C LEU A 38 -11.86 -9.94 8.39
N ASN A 39 -12.25 -10.89 9.26
CA ASN A 39 -13.56 -10.93 9.92
C ASN A 39 -13.46 -10.77 11.45
N GLY A 40 -12.50 -9.95 11.92
CA GLY A 40 -12.27 -9.68 13.34
C GLY A 40 -12.60 -8.26 13.75
N ASP A 41 -12.10 -7.87 14.92
CA ASP A 41 -12.10 -6.47 15.37
C ASP A 41 -11.39 -5.57 14.35
N TRP A 42 -11.93 -4.37 14.12
CA TRP A 42 -11.45 -3.49 13.06
C TRP A 42 -9.97 -3.12 13.23
N ASP A 43 -9.49 -2.87 14.44
CA ASP A 43 -8.09 -2.52 14.66
C ASP A 43 -7.17 -3.68 14.26
N ALA A 44 -7.61 -4.92 14.49
CA ALA A 44 -6.88 -6.11 14.06
C ALA A 44 -6.92 -6.28 12.54
N VAL A 45 -8.09 -6.11 11.91
CA VAL A 45 -8.24 -6.20 10.45
C VAL A 45 -7.38 -5.13 9.76
N ARG A 46 -7.44 -3.88 10.23
CA ARG A 46 -6.65 -2.75 9.72
C ARG A 46 -5.14 -3.03 9.77
N ARG A 47 -4.63 -3.63 10.84
CA ARG A 47 -3.20 -4.03 10.93
C ARG A 47 -2.81 -5.06 9.87
N HIS A 48 -3.68 -6.01 9.54
CA HIS A 48 -3.42 -6.98 8.47
C HIS A 48 -3.38 -6.30 7.09
N ILE A 49 -4.27 -5.34 6.85
CA ILE A 49 -4.31 -4.57 5.60
C ILE A 49 -3.06 -3.69 5.47
N LEU A 50 -2.65 -2.99 6.54
CA LEU A 50 -1.41 -2.21 6.56
C LEU A 50 -0.19 -3.07 6.28
N TRP A 51 -0.11 -4.26 6.90
CA TRP A 51 0.98 -5.21 6.66
C TRP A 51 1.02 -5.65 5.19
N ALA A 52 -0.13 -5.95 4.58
CA ALA A 52 -0.19 -6.30 3.17
C ALA A 52 0.33 -5.16 2.27
N GLY A 53 -0.02 -3.92 2.63
CA GLY A 53 0.49 -2.70 2.02
C GLY A 53 1.98 -2.39 2.24
N GLY A 54 2.63 -3.06 3.20
CA GLY A 54 3.99 -2.70 3.62
C GLY A 54 4.07 -1.43 4.47
N LEU A 55 2.95 -0.99 5.07
CA LEU A 55 2.88 0.17 5.92
C LEU A 55 3.05 -0.19 7.40
N LYS A 56 3.60 0.73 8.19
CA LYS A 56 3.67 0.61 9.64
C LYS A 56 2.35 1.06 10.27
N ASP A 57 1.99 0.44 11.39
CA ASP A 57 0.86 0.92 12.22
C ASP A 57 1.36 2.02 13.18
N LEU A 58 1.18 3.27 12.78
CA LEU A 58 1.64 4.46 13.49
C LEU A 58 0.44 5.37 13.78
N THR A 59 -0.18 5.16 14.94
CA THR A 59 -1.37 5.88 15.40
C THR A 59 -1.07 6.99 16.40
N ASN A 60 0.18 7.11 16.85
CA ASN A 60 0.61 8.09 17.84
C ASN A 60 1.89 8.81 17.40
N VAL A 61 1.87 9.36 16.19
CA VAL A 61 2.95 10.18 15.64
C VAL A 61 2.38 11.48 15.08
N PRO A 62 3.14 12.59 15.10
CA PRO A 62 2.67 13.84 14.51
C PRO A 62 2.34 13.71 13.01
N PRO A 63 1.42 14.53 12.47
CA PRO A 63 1.23 14.66 11.03
C PRO A 63 2.56 14.89 10.28
N GLY A 64 2.71 14.28 9.11
CA GLY A 64 3.95 14.35 8.32
C GLY A 64 5.08 13.42 8.78
N LYS A 65 4.87 12.58 9.80
CA LYS A 65 5.83 11.56 10.26
C LYS A 65 5.42 10.12 9.92
N GLY A 66 4.59 9.97 8.88
CA GLY A 66 4.06 8.66 8.47
C GLY A 66 2.93 8.16 9.36
N TYR A 67 2.11 9.07 9.89
CA TYR A 67 0.89 8.72 10.62
C TYR A 67 -0.05 7.91 9.72
N THR A 68 -0.41 6.71 10.14
CA THR A 68 -1.32 5.82 9.39
C THR A 68 -2.67 5.64 10.08
N GLY A 69 -2.94 6.32 11.20
CA GLY A 69 -4.17 6.13 11.98
C GLY A 69 -5.48 6.41 11.23
N HIS A 70 -5.44 7.20 10.16
CA HIS A 70 -6.61 7.45 9.30
C HIS A 70 -6.75 6.46 8.15
N CYS A 71 -5.76 5.59 7.92
CA CYS A 71 -5.83 4.64 6.81
C CYS A 71 -7.08 3.77 6.89
N PHE A 72 -7.78 3.67 5.77
CA PHE A 72 -9.00 2.89 5.54
C PHE A 72 -10.21 3.34 6.38
N ASN A 73 -10.15 4.53 6.99
CA ASN A 73 -11.21 5.06 7.83
C ASN A 73 -12.00 6.21 7.17
N ASP A 74 -11.59 6.64 5.97
CA ASP A 74 -12.30 7.65 5.20
C ASP A 74 -12.60 7.17 3.77
N TYR A 75 -13.48 7.90 3.08
CA TYR A 75 -13.95 7.53 1.74
C TYR A 75 -13.12 8.17 0.61
N ASN A 76 -12.22 9.10 0.95
CA ASN A 76 -11.58 9.98 -0.02
C ASN A 76 -10.06 9.82 -0.07
N HIS A 77 -9.45 9.00 0.78
CA HIS A 77 -8.04 8.68 0.73
C HIS A 77 -7.77 7.37 -0.03
N CYS A 78 -6.63 7.33 -0.73
CA CYS A 78 -6.13 6.13 -1.39
C CYS A 78 -4.85 5.66 -0.66
N ASP A 79 -5.02 4.84 0.39
CA ASP A 79 -3.95 4.50 1.34
C ASP A 79 -2.86 3.57 0.78
N LEU A 80 -3.18 2.72 -0.19
CA LEU A 80 -2.28 1.68 -0.73
C LEU A 80 -1.83 1.95 -2.16
N THR A 81 -1.74 3.21 -2.55
CA THR A 81 -1.21 3.59 -3.86
C THR A 81 0.31 3.42 -3.90
N THR A 82 0.79 2.42 -4.64
CA THR A 82 2.22 2.26 -4.89
C THR A 82 2.67 3.21 -5.99
N MET A 83 3.39 4.26 -5.61
CA MET A 83 3.88 5.28 -6.54
C MET A 83 5.33 5.65 -6.24
N ILE A 84 6.00 6.28 -7.21
CA ILE A 84 7.31 6.88 -6.95
C ILE A 84 7.14 8.10 -6.03
N ASP A 85 8.12 8.33 -5.17
CA ASP A 85 8.06 9.39 -4.15
C ASP A 85 7.89 10.79 -4.77
N SER A 86 8.52 11.04 -5.92
CA SER A 86 8.39 12.29 -6.67
C SER A 86 6.99 12.55 -7.25
N SER A 87 6.10 11.56 -7.21
CA SER A 87 4.72 11.66 -7.71
C SER A 87 3.70 11.67 -6.58
N THR A 88 4.12 11.62 -5.31
CA THR A 88 3.19 11.69 -4.18
C THR A 88 2.63 13.11 -4.07
N TYR A 89 1.31 13.23 -4.00
CA TYR A 89 0.62 14.50 -3.73
C TYR A 89 -0.18 14.33 -2.45
N ASN A 90 -0.11 15.32 -1.56
CA ASN A 90 -0.83 15.30 -0.29
C ASN A 90 -2.26 15.87 -0.39
N GLU A 91 -2.61 16.43 -1.56
CA GLU A 91 -3.90 17.04 -1.85
C GLU A 91 -4.37 16.55 -3.23
N ASN A 92 -5.69 16.42 -3.41
CA ASN A 92 -6.26 16.07 -4.71
C ASN A 92 -6.43 17.30 -5.64
N ASP A 93 -6.01 18.50 -5.20
CA ASP A 93 -6.16 19.80 -5.88
C ASP A 93 -7.56 20.07 -6.49
N GLY A 94 -8.60 19.40 -5.99
CA GLY A 94 -9.93 19.41 -6.60
C GLY A 94 -10.00 18.81 -8.01
N LYS A 95 -8.97 18.09 -8.47
CA LYS A 95 -8.94 17.40 -9.76
C LYS A 95 -9.27 15.92 -9.55
N VAL A 96 -10.40 15.51 -10.13
CA VAL A 96 -10.77 14.10 -10.30
C VAL A 96 -10.69 13.76 -11.79
N PRO A 97 -9.57 13.22 -12.30
CA PRO A 97 -9.57 12.55 -13.59
C PRO A 97 -10.01 11.09 -13.35
N GLY A 98 -11.23 10.78 -13.80
CA GLY A 98 -11.69 9.40 -13.95
C GLY A 98 -11.03 8.69 -15.13
#